data_AF-A0A3P3TZI5-F1
#
_entry.id   AF-A0A3P3TZI5-F1
#
_cell.length_a   1.000
_cell.length_b   1.000
_cell.length_c   1.000
_cell.angle_alpha   90.00
_cell.angle_beta   90.00
_cell.angle_gamma   90.00
#
_symmetry.space_group_name_H-M   'P 1'
#
loop_
_entity.id
_entity.type
_entity.pdbx_description
1 polymer ?
#
loop_
_entity_poly.entity_id
_entity_poly.type
_entity_poly.pdbx_seq_one_letter_code
_entity_poly.pdbx_strand_id
1 'polypeptide(L)'
;MDPLFGQINSISDQVLLVNSQDYSWIATQSDSYKIGGFLHAYDFADWRHSKGVVEDVAKKLHELNGGDPQDRFYQISSRIAAYRTAQQSSNFLTFVVLYACLLLYFFAIAMIHFKLKMESLSDNKRYRSLHRIGLLDEELKTMIDRKICVIFGVPFVYAAVLTIAYSYYINSSYGYGLIGLASAAVTVSAFLLLHVTVYRYYSRGSFRQAVAGISQFKVY
;
A
#
# COMPACT_ATOMS: atom_id res chain seq x y z
N MET A 1 38.77 3.86 -33.46
CA MET A 1 37.77 4.29 -32.46
C MET A 1 37.77 3.21 -31.41
N ASP A 2 38.32 3.51 -30.24
CA ASP A 2 38.28 2.58 -29.11
C ASP A 2 36.83 2.29 -28.77
N PRO A 3 36.46 1.04 -28.47
CA PRO A 3 35.08 0.69 -28.18
C PRO A 3 34.64 1.41 -26.90
N LEU A 4 33.72 2.35 -27.04
CA LEU A 4 32.97 2.90 -25.92
C LEU A 4 32.01 1.82 -25.43
N PHE A 5 32.16 1.39 -24.18
CA PHE A 5 31.39 0.30 -23.63
C PHE A 5 30.22 0.86 -22.81
N GLY A 6 28.97 0.57 -23.15
CA GLY A 6 27.81 1.01 -22.36
C GLY A 6 26.50 0.81 -23.10
N GLN A 7 25.37 0.94 -22.38
CA GLN A 7 24.05 1.02 -23.02
C GLN A 7 24.03 2.22 -23.96
N ILE A 8 24.07 1.92 -25.25
CA ILE A 8 23.24 2.69 -26.14
C ILE A 8 21.80 2.38 -25.73
N ASN A 9 21.01 3.37 -25.31
CA ASN A 9 19.54 3.27 -25.19
C ASN A 9 18.88 3.04 -26.58
N SER A 10 19.52 2.24 -27.43
CA SER A 10 19.17 1.94 -28.82
C SER A 10 18.65 0.53 -29.00
N ILE A 11 18.53 -0.26 -27.93
CA ILE A 11 17.57 -1.36 -27.96
C ILE A 11 16.20 -0.69 -27.86
N SER A 12 15.69 -0.31 -29.04
CA SER A 12 14.32 0.10 -29.27
C SER A 12 13.37 -0.83 -28.53
N ASP A 13 12.20 -0.32 -28.11
CA ASP A 13 11.08 -1.16 -27.62
C ASP A 13 10.71 -2.27 -28.61
N GLN A 14 11.16 -2.18 -29.87
CA GLN A 14 11.02 -3.18 -30.91
C GLN A 14 12.37 -3.85 -31.23
N VAL A 15 12.49 -5.11 -30.81
CA VAL A 15 13.60 -5.99 -31.18
C VAL A 15 13.15 -6.92 -32.29
N LEU A 16 13.78 -6.84 -33.46
CA LEU A 16 13.55 -7.76 -34.56
C LEU A 16 14.69 -8.79 -34.60
N LEU A 17 14.38 -10.05 -34.35
CA LEU A 17 15.32 -11.15 -34.53
C LEU A 17 15.30 -11.56 -36.01
N VAL A 18 16.42 -11.37 -36.68
CA VAL A 18 16.60 -11.70 -38.11
C VAL A 18 17.66 -12.77 -38.29
N ASN A 19 17.52 -13.59 -39.34
CA ASN A 19 18.58 -14.52 -39.74
C ASN A 19 19.74 -13.74 -40.40
N SER A 20 20.86 -14.42 -40.67
CA SER A 20 22.06 -13.78 -41.20
C SER A 20 21.87 -13.18 -42.60
N GLN A 21 21.05 -13.79 -43.46
CA GLN A 21 20.80 -13.31 -44.81
C GLN A 21 19.96 -12.02 -44.81
N ASP A 22 18.89 -12.00 -44.01
CA ASP A 22 18.03 -10.85 -43.82
C ASP A 22 18.79 -9.71 -43.13
N TYR A 23 19.64 -10.04 -42.16
CA TYR A 23 20.54 -9.05 -41.55
C TYR A 23 21.44 -8.39 -42.59
N SER A 24 22.09 -9.17 -43.45
CA SER A 24 22.96 -8.64 -44.51
C SER A 24 22.18 -7.77 -45.51
N TRP A 25 20.97 -8.18 -45.90
CA TRP A 25 20.09 -7.40 -46.77
C TRP A 25 19.75 -6.03 -46.13
N ILE A 26 19.23 -6.03 -44.89
CA ILE A 26 18.90 -4.80 -44.15
C ILE A 26 20.15 -3.91 -44.01
N ALA A 27 21.29 -4.52 -43.68
CA ALA A 27 22.55 -3.83 -43.45
C ALA A 27 23.11 -3.15 -44.71
N THR A 28 22.75 -3.62 -45.91
CA THR A 28 23.21 -3.08 -47.20
C THR A 28 22.25 -2.04 -47.78
N GLN A 29 20.94 -2.14 -47.50
CA GLN A 29 19.92 -1.21 -48.00
C GLN A 29 19.54 -0.07 -47.04
N SER A 30 20.04 -0.06 -45.80
CA SER A 30 19.76 1.02 -44.85
C SER A 30 20.60 2.27 -45.15
N ASP A 31 20.01 3.28 -45.80
CA ASP A 31 20.70 4.53 -46.19
C ASP A 31 20.77 5.60 -45.09
N SER A 32 20.28 5.37 -43.86
CA SER A 32 20.31 6.38 -42.78
C SER A 32 20.41 5.77 -41.38
N TYR A 33 21.34 6.31 -40.57
CA TYR A 33 21.57 6.01 -39.14
C TYR A 33 21.85 4.55 -38.77
N LYS A 34 22.87 3.94 -39.39
CA LYS A 34 23.40 2.64 -38.97
C LYS A 34 24.45 2.80 -37.87
N ILE A 35 24.05 2.58 -36.62
CA ILE A 35 24.98 2.41 -35.50
C ILE A 35 25.18 0.91 -35.30
N GLY A 36 26.36 0.41 -35.66
CA GLY A 36 26.75 -0.98 -35.42
C GLY A 36 27.51 -1.10 -34.11
N GLY A 37 27.26 -2.17 -33.36
CA GLY A 37 27.98 -2.47 -32.12
C GLY A 37 27.81 -3.93 -31.71
N PHE A 38 28.65 -4.38 -30.81
CA PHE A 38 28.52 -5.70 -30.18
C PHE A 38 27.79 -5.55 -28.84
N LEU A 39 26.70 -6.30 -28.68
CA LEU A 39 26.02 -6.43 -27.40
C LEU A 39 26.55 -7.68 -26.69
N HIS A 40 27.25 -7.49 -25.57
CA HIS A 40 27.63 -8.59 -24.68
C HIS A 40 26.57 -8.77 -23.60
N ALA A 41 25.76 -9.82 -23.73
CA ALA A 41 24.79 -10.22 -22.72
C ALA A 41 25.34 -11.36 -21.87
N TYR A 42 25.16 -11.25 -20.55
CA TYR A 42 25.55 -12.27 -19.58
C TYR A 42 24.32 -12.74 -18.82
N ASP A 43 24.11 -14.05 -18.77
CA ASP A 43 23.08 -14.66 -17.94
C ASP A 43 23.71 -15.27 -16.68
N PHE A 44 23.20 -14.88 -15.52
CA PHE A 44 23.69 -15.34 -14.23
C PHE A 44 22.63 -16.24 -13.59
N ALA A 45 23.01 -17.48 -13.26
CA ALA A 45 22.12 -18.42 -12.58
C ALA A 45 21.57 -17.82 -11.26
N ASP A 46 22.42 -17.16 -10.47
CA ASP A 46 22.02 -16.41 -9.28
C ASP A 46 22.09 -14.88 -9.51
N TRP A 47 21.26 -14.41 -10.43
CA TRP A 47 21.16 -12.99 -10.75
C TRP A 47 20.72 -12.13 -9.55
N ARG A 48 20.15 -12.70 -8.47
CA ARG A 48 19.71 -11.92 -7.30
C ARG A 48 20.88 -11.43 -6.46
N HIS A 49 21.99 -12.17 -6.46
CA HIS A 49 23.23 -11.81 -5.76
C HIS A 49 24.29 -11.19 -6.69
N SER A 50 23.97 -10.92 -7.96
CA SER A 50 24.93 -10.34 -8.92
C SER A 50 25.19 -8.85 -8.74
N LYS A 51 24.60 -8.20 -7.74
CA LYS A 51 24.73 -6.75 -7.51
C LYS A 51 26.18 -6.28 -7.49
N GLY A 52 27.04 -6.94 -6.69
CA GLY A 52 28.44 -6.53 -6.56
C GLY A 52 29.17 -6.58 -7.90
N VAL A 53 29.01 -7.69 -8.64
CA VAL A 53 29.60 -7.85 -9.97
C VAL A 53 29.09 -6.78 -10.94
N VAL A 54 27.79 -6.49 -10.95
CA VAL A 54 27.21 -5.47 -11.82
C VAL A 54 27.74 -4.08 -11.48
N GLU A 55 27.86 -3.73 -10.20
CA GLU A 55 28.40 -2.45 -9.75
C GLU A 55 29.91 -2.32 -10.06
N ASP A 56 30.68 -3.39 -9.87
CA ASP A 56 32.11 -3.43 -10.19
C ASP A 56 32.35 -3.28 -11.69
N VAL A 57 31.57 -3.99 -12.52
CA VAL A 57 31.65 -3.86 -13.97
C VAL A 57 31.22 -2.46 -14.39
N ALA A 58 30.13 -1.90 -13.83
CA ALA A 58 29.69 -0.55 -14.14
C ALA A 58 30.75 0.50 -13.81
N LYS A 59 31.39 0.37 -12.64
CA LYS A 59 32.48 1.25 -12.22
C LYS A 59 33.68 1.16 -13.16
N LYS A 60 34.12 -0.05 -13.50
CA LYS A 60 35.25 -0.27 -14.41
C LYS A 60 34.94 0.25 -15.82
N LEU A 61 33.71 0.09 -16.29
CA LEU A 61 33.25 0.65 -17.56
C LEU A 61 33.34 2.17 -17.57
N HIS A 62 32.86 2.77 -16.48
CA HIS A 62 32.85 4.21 -16.28
C HIS A 62 34.27 4.80 -16.29
N GLU A 63 35.19 4.17 -15.56
CA GLU A 63 36.61 4.53 -15.53
C GLU A 63 37.27 4.44 -16.92
N LEU A 64 36.94 3.40 -17.70
CA LEU A 64 37.52 3.18 -19.04
C LEU A 64 36.99 4.13 -20.11
N ASN A 65 35.73 4.57 -20.01
CA ASN A 65 35.13 5.48 -20.98
C ASN A 65 35.54 6.96 -20.77
N GLY A 66 36.35 7.26 -19.76
CA GLY A 66 36.87 8.61 -19.50
C GLY A 66 35.80 9.65 -19.10
N GLY A 67 34.63 9.21 -18.64
CA GLY A 67 33.44 10.06 -18.51
C GLY A 67 33.15 10.58 -17.10
N ASP A 68 32.60 11.79 -17.05
CA ASP A 68 31.96 12.44 -15.90
C ASP A 68 30.91 11.51 -15.25
N PRO A 69 30.85 11.36 -13.90
CA PRO A 69 29.82 10.58 -13.19
C PRO A 69 28.36 10.86 -13.59
N GLN A 70 28.08 11.99 -14.25
CA GLN A 70 26.75 12.37 -14.71
C GLN A 70 26.40 11.86 -16.13
N ASP A 71 27.31 11.19 -16.83
CA ASP A 71 27.08 10.80 -18.22
C ASP A 71 26.10 9.61 -18.33
N ARG A 72 24.87 9.91 -18.76
CA ARG A 72 23.76 8.93 -18.83
C ARG A 72 23.85 8.00 -20.03
N PHE A 73 24.79 8.22 -20.94
CA PHE A 73 24.93 7.45 -22.17
C PHE A 73 25.70 6.13 -22.00
N TYR A 74 26.33 5.89 -20.86
CA TYR A 74 27.12 4.66 -20.61
C TYR A 74 26.63 3.91 -19.37
N GLN A 75 25.38 3.46 -19.37
CA GLN A 75 24.82 2.69 -18.26
C GLN A 75 24.80 1.19 -18.55
N ILE A 76 24.87 0.36 -17.52
CA ILE A 76 24.69 -1.08 -17.65
C ILE A 76 23.22 -1.42 -17.37
N SER A 77 22.55 -2.05 -18.33
CA SER A 77 21.24 -2.63 -18.09
C SER A 77 21.40 -3.90 -17.26
N SER A 78 20.75 -3.95 -16.11
CA SER A 78 20.84 -5.09 -15.21
C SER A 78 19.51 -5.43 -14.59
N ARG A 79 19.18 -6.73 -14.63
CA ARG A 79 17.96 -7.27 -14.01
C ARG A 79 17.91 -7.00 -12.51
N ILE A 80 19.05 -7.09 -11.81
CA ILE A 80 19.10 -6.84 -10.35
C ILE A 80 18.91 -5.36 -10.03
N ALA A 81 19.43 -4.46 -10.86
CA ALA A 81 19.23 -3.02 -10.69
C ALA A 81 17.75 -2.65 -10.86
N ALA A 82 17.13 -3.10 -11.96
CA ALA A 82 15.69 -2.90 -12.21
C ALA A 82 14.82 -3.49 -11.09
N TYR A 83 15.12 -4.71 -10.63
CA TYR A 83 14.40 -5.36 -9.53
C TYR A 83 14.51 -4.56 -8.22
N ARG A 84 15.72 -4.10 -7.85
CA ARG A 84 15.91 -3.31 -6.62
C ARG A 84 15.23 -1.96 -6.68
N THR A 85 15.29 -1.28 -7.83
CA THR A 85 14.56 -0.02 -8.04
C THR A 85 13.06 -0.24 -7.87
N ALA A 86 12.50 -1.27 -8.52
CA ALA A 86 11.08 -1.62 -8.37
C ALA A 86 10.72 -1.98 -6.92
N GLN A 87 11.57 -2.75 -6.22
CA GLN A 87 11.36 -3.14 -4.83
C GLN A 87 11.40 -1.92 -3.89
N GLN A 88 12.35 -1.01 -4.08
CA GLN A 88 12.47 0.21 -3.30
C GLN A 88 11.27 1.14 -3.52
N SER A 89 10.87 1.36 -4.78
CA SER A 89 9.68 2.14 -5.12
C SER A 89 8.41 1.54 -4.53
N SER A 90 8.24 0.21 -4.60
CA SER A 90 7.11 -0.51 -4.01
C SER A 90 7.05 -0.37 -2.50
N ASN A 91 8.19 -0.52 -1.81
CA ASN A 91 8.27 -0.35 -0.37
C ASN A 91 7.93 1.08 0.06
N PHE A 92 8.45 2.07 -0.67
CA PHE A 92 8.15 3.48 -0.43
C PHE A 92 6.67 3.79 -0.62
N LEU A 93 6.07 3.34 -1.73
CA LEU A 93 4.64 3.53 -2.00
C LEU A 93 3.78 2.88 -0.91
N THR A 94 4.14 1.65 -0.51
CA THR A 94 3.44 0.92 0.55
C THR A 94 3.47 1.69 1.87
N PHE A 95 4.64 2.25 2.23
CA PHE A 95 4.79 3.07 3.43
C PHE A 95 3.91 4.33 3.38
N VAL A 96 3.94 5.06 2.27
CA VAL A 96 3.15 6.31 2.11
C VAL A 96 1.65 6.02 2.20
N VAL A 97 1.17 4.98 1.52
CA VAL A 97 -0.25 4.59 1.54
C VAL A 97 -0.67 4.14 2.93
N LEU A 98 0.10 3.27 3.60
CA LEU A 98 -0.19 2.84 4.96
C LEU A 98 -0.26 4.02 5.93
N TYR A 99 0.70 4.94 5.85
CA TYR A 99 0.73 6.12 6.69
C TYR A 99 -0.50 7.00 6.47
N ALA A 100 -0.86 7.26 5.21
CA ALA A 100 -2.07 8.02 4.88
C ALA A 100 -3.35 7.35 5.41
N CYS A 101 -3.47 6.02 5.27
CA CYS A 101 -4.59 5.26 5.81
C CYS A 101 -4.68 5.37 7.34
N LEU A 102 -3.56 5.29 8.05
CA LEU A 102 -3.54 5.44 9.52
C LEU A 102 -3.96 6.84 9.97
N LEU A 103 -3.51 7.88 9.27
CA LEU A 103 -3.94 9.25 9.55
C LEU A 103 -5.44 9.42 9.36
N LEU A 104 -5.99 8.97 8.22
CA LEU A 104 -7.42 9.03 7.95
C LEU A 104 -8.23 8.25 8.98
N TYR A 105 -7.72 7.09 9.40
CA TYR A 105 -8.35 6.29 10.46
C TYR A 105 -8.37 7.04 11.80
N PHE A 106 -7.27 7.69 12.18
CA PHE A 106 -7.21 8.50 13.39
C PHE A 106 -8.19 9.69 13.34
N PHE A 107 -8.26 10.37 12.19
CA PHE A 107 -9.25 11.43 11.96
C PHE A 107 -10.69 10.93 12.11
N ALA A 108 -11.00 9.75 11.55
CA ALA A 108 -12.32 9.14 11.70
C ALA A 108 -12.66 8.85 13.17
N ILE A 109 -11.72 8.30 13.94
CA ILE A 109 -11.91 8.09 15.38
C ILE A 109 -12.16 9.42 16.10
N ALA A 110 -11.38 10.47 15.80
CA ALA A 110 -11.55 11.78 16.42
C ALA A 110 -12.92 12.39 16.09
N MET A 111 -13.39 12.29 14.85
CA MET A 111 -14.73 12.74 14.46
C MET A 111 -15.83 11.99 15.22
N ILE A 112 -15.70 10.67 15.33
CA ILE A 112 -16.66 9.85 16.10
C ILE A 112 -16.63 10.24 17.57
N HIS A 113 -15.45 10.49 18.14
CA HIS A 113 -15.31 10.96 19.52
C HIS A 113 -16.10 12.25 19.77
N PHE A 114 -15.87 13.28 18.95
CA PHE A 114 -16.55 14.56 19.10
C PHE A 114 -18.05 14.43 18.87
N LYS A 115 -18.47 13.61 17.90
CA LYS A 115 -19.88 13.33 17.65
C LYS A 115 -20.56 12.70 18.87
N LEU A 116 -19.99 11.64 19.45
CA LEU A 116 -20.54 11.01 20.65
C LEU A 116 -20.62 12.00 21.82
N LYS A 117 -19.58 12.82 22.02
CA LYS A 117 -19.56 13.81 23.10
C LYS A 117 -20.65 14.86 22.92
N MET A 118 -20.83 15.35 21.70
CA MET A 118 -21.86 16.34 21.37
C MET A 118 -23.28 15.76 21.50
N GLU A 119 -23.49 14.51 21.07
CA GLU A 119 -24.77 13.81 21.24
C GLU A 119 -25.10 13.55 22.72
N SER A 120 -24.09 13.25 23.56
CA SER A 120 -24.31 12.97 25.00
C SER A 120 -25.00 14.12 25.74
N LEU A 121 -24.72 15.37 25.37
CA LEU A 121 -25.33 16.56 26.00
C LEU A 121 -26.85 16.62 25.77
N SER A 122 -27.30 16.19 24.58
CA SER A 122 -28.71 16.07 24.21
C SER A 122 -29.34 14.82 24.84
N ASP A 123 -28.66 13.68 24.68
CA ASP A 123 -29.17 12.37 25.08
C ASP A 123 -29.39 12.29 26.60
N ASN A 124 -28.54 12.93 27.42
CA ASN A 124 -28.70 12.99 28.88
C ASN A 124 -30.05 13.58 29.33
N LYS A 125 -30.56 14.61 28.65
CA LYS A 125 -31.88 15.20 28.98
C LYS A 125 -33.02 14.21 28.68
N ARG A 126 -32.89 13.47 27.58
CA ARG A 126 -33.87 12.47 27.14
C ARG A 126 -33.85 11.23 28.04
N TYR A 127 -32.66 10.75 28.40
CA TYR A 127 -32.49 9.64 29.35
C TYR A 127 -33.04 9.97 30.73
N ARG A 128 -32.88 11.21 31.23
CA ARG A 128 -33.51 11.64 32.48
C ARG A 128 -35.03 11.56 32.43
N SER A 129 -35.64 12.01 31.33
CA SER A 129 -37.09 11.95 31.17
C SER A 129 -37.60 10.50 31.16
N LEU A 130 -36.86 9.59 30.49
CA LEU A 130 -37.20 8.17 30.42
C LEU A 130 -37.01 7.47 31.77
N HIS A 131 -35.93 7.77 32.50
CA HIS A 131 -35.69 7.22 33.83
C HIS A 131 -36.79 7.65 34.82
N ARG A 132 -37.36 8.87 34.68
CA ARG A 132 -38.50 9.32 35.49
C ARG A 132 -39.79 8.52 35.23
N ILE A 133 -39.90 7.85 34.08
CA ILE A 133 -41.04 7.01 33.68
C ILE A 133 -40.81 5.53 34.06
N GLY A 134 -39.65 5.19 34.64
CA GLY A 134 -39.34 3.85 35.15
C GLY A 134 -38.39 3.03 34.27
N LEU A 135 -37.65 3.67 33.35
CA LEU A 135 -36.64 2.97 32.55
C LEU A 135 -35.49 2.44 33.42
N LEU A 136 -35.16 1.16 33.27
CA LEU A 136 -34.08 0.51 34.01
C LEU A 136 -32.69 0.88 33.44
N ASP A 137 -31.69 0.99 34.32
CA ASP A 137 -30.30 1.28 33.93
C ASP A 137 -29.71 0.24 32.96
N GLU A 138 -30.16 -1.01 33.02
CA GLU A 138 -29.75 -2.09 32.11
C GLU A 138 -30.26 -1.87 30.68
N GLU A 139 -31.51 -1.41 30.53
CA GLU A 139 -32.11 -1.11 29.23
C GLU A 139 -31.42 0.10 28.58
N LEU A 140 -31.04 1.09 29.40
CA LEU A 140 -30.27 2.24 28.96
C LEU A 140 -28.89 1.83 28.40
N LYS A 141 -28.19 0.94 29.12
CA LYS A 141 -26.89 0.41 28.69
C LYS A 141 -27.00 -0.33 27.35
N THR A 142 -27.99 -1.22 27.20
CA THR A 142 -28.19 -1.98 25.96
C THR A 142 -28.51 -1.05 24.77
N MET A 143 -29.28 0.02 24.96
CA MET A 143 -29.54 1.00 23.91
C MET A 143 -28.26 1.72 23.47
N ILE A 144 -27.43 2.16 24.42
CA ILE A 144 -26.16 2.85 24.13
C ILE A 144 -25.19 1.92 23.41
N ASP A 145 -25.00 0.69 23.92
CA ASP A 145 -24.10 -0.29 23.30
C ASP A 145 -24.57 -0.65 21.87
N ARG A 146 -25.88 -0.78 21.64
CA ARG A 146 -26.42 -1.05 20.29
C ARG A 146 -26.18 0.12 19.33
N LYS A 147 -26.37 1.36 19.78
CA LYS A 147 -26.08 2.58 18.98
C LYS A 147 -24.61 2.63 18.58
N ILE A 148 -23.70 2.39 19.52
CA ILE A 148 -22.26 2.38 19.27
C ILE A 148 -21.89 1.21 18.33
N CYS A 149 -22.46 0.02 18.55
CA CYS A 149 -22.23 -1.14 17.71
C CYS A 149 -22.64 -0.89 16.25
N VAL A 150 -23.77 -0.21 15.99
CA VAL A 150 -24.18 0.13 14.62
C VAL A 150 -23.23 1.16 13.99
N ILE A 151 -22.83 2.20 14.73
CA ILE A 151 -21.94 3.26 14.23
C ILE A 151 -20.57 2.72 13.84
N PHE A 152 -20.00 1.79 14.61
CA PHE A 152 -18.68 1.21 14.32
C PHE A 152 -18.76 -0.06 13.45
N GLY A 153 -19.78 -0.90 13.64
CA GLY A 153 -19.91 -2.19 12.98
C GLY A 153 -20.24 -2.08 11.50
N VAL A 154 -21.16 -1.17 11.11
CA VAL A 154 -21.58 -1.04 9.70
C VAL A 154 -20.43 -0.63 8.78
N PRO A 155 -19.64 0.43 9.09
CA PRO A 155 -18.50 0.80 8.25
C PRO A 155 -17.42 -0.30 8.19
N PHE A 156 -17.20 -1.03 9.28
CA PHE A 156 -16.22 -2.11 9.32
C PHE A 156 -16.61 -3.27 8.41
N VAL A 157 -17.86 -3.73 8.47
CA VAL A 157 -18.36 -4.83 7.62
C VAL A 157 -18.25 -4.44 6.14
N TYR A 158 -18.62 -3.20 5.81
CA TYR A 158 -18.50 -2.67 4.45
C TYR A 158 -17.04 -2.67 3.97
N ALA A 159 -16.10 -2.20 4.80
CA ALA A 159 -14.68 -2.21 4.49
C ALA A 159 -14.12 -3.63 4.31
N ALA A 160 -14.54 -4.59 5.14
CA ALA A 160 -14.12 -5.99 5.06
C ALA A 160 -14.55 -6.64 3.73
N VAL A 161 -15.82 -6.46 3.34
CA VAL A 161 -16.36 -6.99 2.08
C VAL A 161 -15.59 -6.42 0.88
N LEU A 162 -15.39 -5.10 0.84
CA LEU A 162 -14.65 -4.46 -0.24
C LEU A 162 -13.20 -4.94 -0.32
N THR A 163 -12.51 -5.05 0.82
CA THR A 163 -11.10 -5.50 0.86
C THR A 163 -10.94 -6.91 0.33
N ILE A 164 -11.82 -7.83 0.75
CA ILE A 164 -11.80 -9.22 0.31
C ILE A 164 -12.10 -9.32 -1.18
N ALA A 165 -13.15 -8.64 -1.66
CA ALA A 165 -13.54 -8.66 -3.07
C ALA A 165 -12.45 -8.08 -3.98
N TYR A 166 -11.91 -6.90 -3.61
CA TYR A 166 -10.88 -6.23 -4.37
C TYR A 166 -9.59 -7.05 -4.43
N SER A 167 -9.14 -7.58 -3.28
CA SER A 167 -7.92 -8.39 -3.22
C SER A 167 -8.04 -9.65 -4.07
N TYR A 168 -9.20 -10.34 -4.03
CA TYR A 168 -9.42 -11.51 -4.86
C TYR A 168 -9.37 -11.16 -6.36
N TYR A 169 -10.06 -10.10 -6.78
CA TYR A 169 -10.13 -9.72 -8.20
C TYR A 169 -8.76 -9.36 -8.79
N ILE A 170 -7.98 -8.53 -8.09
CA ILE A 170 -6.66 -8.11 -8.55
C ILE A 170 -5.70 -9.31 -8.58
N ASN A 171 -5.62 -10.09 -7.51
CA ASN A 171 -4.69 -11.22 -7.45
C ASN A 171 -5.08 -12.37 -8.39
N SER A 172 -6.37 -12.56 -8.67
CA SER A 172 -6.84 -13.54 -9.65
C SER A 172 -6.37 -13.21 -11.06
N SER A 173 -6.26 -11.92 -11.41
CA SER A 173 -5.76 -11.48 -12.72
C SER A 173 -4.30 -11.86 -12.95
N TYR A 174 -3.53 -12.03 -11.87
CA TYR A 174 -2.12 -12.49 -11.91
C TYR A 174 -1.95 -13.99 -11.68
N GLY A 175 -3.04 -14.76 -11.57
CA GLY A 175 -3.00 -16.21 -11.28
C GLY A 175 -2.78 -16.58 -9.81
N TYR A 176 -2.82 -15.62 -8.89
CA TYR A 176 -2.54 -15.79 -7.45
C TYR A 176 -3.75 -15.50 -6.54
N GLY A 177 -4.98 -15.73 -7.02
CA GLY A 177 -6.22 -15.37 -6.32
C GLY A 177 -6.35 -15.91 -4.88
N LEU A 178 -5.92 -17.16 -4.64
CA LEU A 178 -5.95 -17.77 -3.30
C LEU A 178 -5.01 -17.09 -2.31
N ILE A 179 -3.83 -16.67 -2.77
CA ILE A 179 -2.85 -15.95 -1.96
C ILE A 179 -3.38 -14.55 -1.62
N GLY A 180 -4.04 -13.90 -2.59
CA GLY A 180 -4.74 -12.63 -2.39
C GLY A 180 -5.87 -12.71 -1.37
N LEU A 181 -6.60 -13.82 -1.32
CA LEU A 181 -7.64 -14.03 -0.32
C LEU A 181 -7.04 -14.20 1.08
N ALA A 182 -5.98 -15.00 1.20
CA ALA A 182 -5.28 -15.21 2.46
C ALA A 182 -4.69 -13.90 3.00
N SER A 183 -4.07 -13.08 2.15
CA SER A 183 -3.53 -11.77 2.56
C SER A 183 -4.65 -10.82 3.00
N ALA A 184 -5.77 -10.78 2.28
CA ALA A 184 -6.94 -9.99 2.69
C ALA A 184 -7.51 -10.44 4.04
N ALA A 185 -7.61 -11.74 4.28
CA ALA A 185 -8.08 -12.28 5.55
C ALA A 185 -7.17 -11.86 6.72
N VAL A 186 -5.85 -11.89 6.53
CA VAL A 186 -4.88 -11.41 7.52
C VAL A 186 -5.07 -9.92 7.79
N THR A 187 -5.19 -9.09 6.74
CA THR A 187 -5.39 -7.64 6.88
C THR A 187 -6.70 -7.32 7.60
N VAL A 188 -7.81 -7.93 7.19
CA VAL A 188 -9.12 -7.73 7.85
C VAL A 188 -9.08 -8.16 9.31
N SER A 189 -8.39 -9.26 9.63
CA SER A 189 -8.23 -9.74 11.00
C SER A 189 -7.42 -8.76 11.86
N ALA A 190 -6.32 -8.22 11.33
CA ALA A 190 -5.51 -7.22 12.03
C ALA A 190 -6.31 -5.94 12.30
N PHE A 191 -7.06 -5.44 11.31
CA PHE A 191 -7.93 -4.27 11.49
C PHE A 191 -9.11 -4.55 12.41
N LEU A 192 -9.67 -5.77 12.42
CA LEU A 192 -10.72 -6.17 13.35
C LEU A 192 -10.24 -6.05 14.80
N LEU A 193 -9.04 -6.54 15.12
CA LEU A 193 -8.47 -6.44 16.47
C LEU A 193 -8.31 -4.98 16.91
N LEU A 194 -7.82 -4.12 16.02
CA LEU A 194 -7.74 -2.68 16.26
C LEU A 194 -9.13 -2.08 16.52
N HIS A 195 -10.11 -2.41 15.68
CA HIS A 195 -11.48 -1.90 15.76
C HIS A 195 -12.19 -2.35 17.04
N VAL A 196 -12.01 -3.61 17.45
CA VAL A 196 -12.54 -4.16 18.71
C VAL A 196 -11.92 -3.47 19.91
N THR A 197 -10.62 -3.16 19.87
CA THR A 197 -9.93 -2.44 20.94
C THR A 197 -10.50 -1.03 21.10
N VAL A 198 -10.68 -0.31 19.98
CA VAL A 198 -11.30 1.02 19.96
C VAL A 198 -12.75 0.95 20.46
N TYR A 199 -13.55 0.01 19.95
CA TYR A 199 -14.93 -0.21 20.38
C TYR A 199 -15.03 -0.43 21.90
N ARG A 200 -14.18 -1.29 22.48
CA ARG A 200 -14.16 -1.55 23.92
C ARG A 200 -13.79 -0.31 24.73
N TYR A 201 -12.87 0.52 24.24
CA TYR A 201 -12.53 1.79 24.88
C TYR A 201 -13.73 2.74 24.90
N TYR A 202 -14.44 2.88 23.77
CA TYR A 202 -15.60 3.75 23.65
C TYR A 202 -16.83 3.26 24.44
N SER A 203 -17.19 1.98 24.35
CA SER A 203 -18.33 1.42 25.12
C SER A 203 -18.12 1.61 26.63
N ARG A 204 -16.91 1.35 27.14
CA ARG A 204 -16.57 1.61 28.56
C ARG A 204 -16.62 3.08 28.93
N GLY A 205 -16.17 3.96 28.04
CA GLY A 205 -16.19 5.41 28.23
C GLY A 205 -17.60 6.00 28.25
N SER A 206 -18.45 5.59 27.31
CA SER A 206 -19.84 6.06 27.20
C SER A 206 -20.71 5.57 28.35
N PHE A 207 -20.53 4.32 28.82
CA PHE A 207 -21.23 3.81 30.00
C PHE A 207 -20.89 4.63 31.25
N ARG A 208 -19.61 4.92 31.47
CA ARG A 208 -19.16 5.76 32.60
C ARG A 208 -19.74 7.18 32.55
N GLN A 209 -19.83 7.78 31.37
CA GLN A 209 -20.40 9.12 31.20
C GLN A 209 -21.91 9.15 31.43
N ALA A 210 -22.64 8.12 30.97
CA ALA A 210 -24.09 8.01 31.23
C ALA A 210 -24.39 7.87 32.73
N VAL A 211 -23.63 7.03 33.45
CA VAL A 211 -23.78 6.85 34.90
C VAL A 211 -23.40 8.12 35.68
N ALA A 212 -22.32 8.81 35.29
CA ALA A 212 -21.91 10.07 35.93
C ALA A 212 -22.90 11.22 35.69
N GLY A 213 -23.52 11.29 34.50
CA GLY A 213 -24.56 12.26 34.20
C GLY A 213 -25.83 12.09 35.04
N ILE A 214 -26.15 10.84 35.41
CA ILE A 214 -27.27 10.52 36.31
C ILE A 214 -26.90 10.82 37.78
N SER A 215 -25.66 10.54 38.20
CA SER A 215 -25.23 10.75 39.60
C SER A 215 -25.02 12.22 39.97
N GLN A 216 -24.61 13.09 39.03
CA GLN A 216 -24.40 14.52 39.31
C GLN A 216 -25.68 15.32 39.60
N PHE A 217 -26.86 14.78 39.30
CA PHE A 217 -28.15 15.42 39.58
C PHE A 217 -28.93 14.77 40.74
N LYS A 218 -28.34 13.79 41.43
CA LYS A 218 -28.92 13.16 42.63
C LYS A 218 -28.62 13.95 43.91
N VAL A 219 -27.79 15.00 43.82
CA VAL A 219 -27.48 15.95 44.88
C VAL A 219 -28.20 17.26 44.57
N TYR A 220 -29.52 17.30 44.72
CA TYR A 220 -30.34 18.50 44.98
C TYR A 220 -31.77 18.05 45.29
#